data_AF-A0A422QJ02-F1
#
_entry.id   AF-A0A422QJ02-F1
#
_cell.length_a   1.000
_cell.length_b   1.000
_cell.length_c   1.000
_cell.angle_alpha   90.00
_cell.angle_beta   90.00
_cell.angle_gamma   90.00
#
_symmetry.space_group_name_H-M   'P 1'
#
loop_
_entity.id
_entity.type
_entity.pdbx_description
1 polymer ?
#
loop_
_entity_poly.entity_id
_entity_poly.type
_entity_poly.pdbx_seq_one_letter_code
_entity_poly.pdbx_strand_id
1 'polypeptide(L)'
;MKKIFAPLALCFAISAAFAPAVYAQAAPTVANADQLQAMSKRFAPVELRADVSHLSKGDHAAIALLIEAARIIDTLQLRQRWAHNEALWSALKKDTTPLGRARLDAFWLNKGPWSNLDNNASFMPAEYAGIKIPAKKPEGANFYPEGATKVSLENWMNGLAPEQKKEAQWFFTVIRTGPDGKLRTVKYSDEYRPELEKLAKLLRDAAAATDNASLKKFLSLRADAFLSNDYLASDFAWMDLDSPVDVTIGPYETYNDELFGYKAAFEAYVSIRDPKETAKLDFFGKHLQELEDNLPLDKQYRNPKVGAIAPMVVVNEVYGAGDGNMGVQTAAYNLPNDERVIRERGSKRVMLKNVQQAKFASTLTPISKQVLKPADQKDLDFDSFFTHILAHEIMHGLGPHHTKKDGKDSTPRQDLKETYSTIEEAKADITGLWALQYMMDKGLLKDTLGQGAAAERKLYNTFLASSFRTLHFGLSSSHARGMAIQVNYLLDKGGFVAHDDGTFSVDFKKIKGAVIDLDREFLTIEATGDYARAKAMMDKYVVIRPEVRKALDKLKAVPNDIRPAFVTAESLLK
;
A
#
# COMPACT_ATOMS: atom_id res chain seq x y z
N MET A 1 12.50 -41.95 -68.50
CA MET A 1 13.12 -43.28 -68.63
C MET A 1 13.31 -43.89 -67.24
N LYS A 2 12.75 -45.10 -67.05
CA LYS A 2 13.09 -46.20 -66.11
C LYS A 2 13.86 -45.86 -64.81
N LYS A 3 13.24 -45.88 -63.62
CA LYS A 3 12.90 -47.02 -62.71
C LYS A 3 14.12 -47.78 -62.16
N ILE A 4 14.32 -47.79 -60.83
CA ILE A 4 14.69 -48.92 -59.91
C ILE A 4 14.35 -48.42 -58.45
N PHE A 5 13.25 -48.75 -57.74
CA PHE A 5 12.93 -49.90 -56.84
C PHE A 5 14.11 -50.39 -55.96
N ALA A 6 14.11 -50.60 -54.64
CA ALA A 6 13.12 -50.83 -53.59
C ALA A 6 13.87 -50.81 -52.20
N PRO A 7 13.46 -51.49 -51.10
CA PRO A 7 13.00 -50.86 -49.85
C PRO A 7 13.77 -51.30 -48.57
N LEU A 8 13.19 -51.03 -47.38
CA LEU A 8 13.59 -51.33 -45.98
C LEU A 8 14.26 -50.16 -45.24
N ALA A 9 14.11 -49.97 -43.93
CA ALA A 9 13.14 -50.35 -42.91
C ALA A 9 13.53 -49.57 -41.65
N LEU A 10 12.52 -49.23 -40.85
CA LEU A 10 12.53 -49.02 -39.39
C LEU A 10 13.84 -48.53 -38.72
N CYS A 11 13.80 -47.30 -38.19
CA CYS A 11 14.34 -47.02 -36.85
C CYS A 11 13.46 -45.96 -36.18
N PHE A 12 12.72 -46.40 -35.16
CA PHE A 12 12.15 -45.54 -34.12
C PHE A 12 13.28 -44.77 -33.43
N ALA A 13 13.16 -43.45 -33.33
CA ALA A 13 13.91 -42.65 -32.38
C ALA A 13 12.98 -41.60 -31.76
N ILE A 14 12.50 -41.99 -30.58
CA ILE A 14 11.94 -41.23 -29.46
C ILE A 14 12.18 -39.71 -29.57
N SER A 15 11.15 -38.96 -29.97
CA SER A 15 11.03 -37.54 -29.66
C SER A 15 10.32 -37.40 -28.32
N ALA A 16 11.09 -37.35 -27.23
CA ALA A 16 10.58 -36.94 -25.93
C ALA A 16 10.24 -35.44 -26.01
N ALA A 17 8.97 -35.14 -26.22
CA ALA A 17 8.44 -33.80 -26.06
C ALA A 17 8.53 -33.42 -24.57
N PHE A 18 9.48 -32.54 -24.23
CA PHE A 18 9.44 -31.80 -22.97
C PHE A 18 8.27 -30.81 -23.04
N ALA A 19 7.07 -31.27 -22.70
CA ALA A 19 6.01 -30.37 -22.27
C ALA A 19 6.44 -29.76 -20.93
N PRO A 20 6.36 -28.43 -20.74
CA PRO A 20 6.57 -27.84 -19.43
C PRO A 20 5.50 -28.44 -18.50
N ALA A 21 5.96 -29.06 -17.41
CA ALA A 21 5.07 -29.50 -16.35
C ALA A 21 4.35 -28.27 -15.80
N VAL A 22 3.12 -28.05 -16.28
CA VAL A 22 2.14 -27.23 -15.59
C VAL A 22 1.92 -27.93 -14.27
N TYR A 23 2.50 -27.40 -13.19
CA TYR A 23 2.19 -27.85 -11.85
C TYR A 23 0.66 -27.72 -11.70
N ALA A 24 -0.03 -28.86 -11.73
CA ALA A 24 -1.43 -28.93 -11.36
C ALA A 24 -1.53 -28.43 -9.92
N GLN A 25 -1.98 -27.19 -9.77
CA GLN A 25 -2.28 -26.62 -8.47
C GLN A 25 -3.36 -27.52 -7.85
N ALA A 26 -3.02 -28.21 -6.76
CA ALA A 26 -3.97 -29.06 -6.05
C ALA A 26 -5.25 -28.25 -5.81
N ALA A 27 -6.41 -28.87 -6.04
CA ALA A 27 -7.70 -28.25 -5.75
C ALA A 27 -7.66 -27.67 -4.32
N PRO A 28 -8.14 -26.43 -4.08
CA PRO A 28 -8.03 -25.80 -2.78
C PRO A 28 -8.74 -26.69 -1.75
N THR A 29 -7.95 -27.42 -0.97
CA THR A 29 -8.44 -28.23 0.14
C THR A 29 -8.95 -27.26 1.20
N VAL A 30 -10.20 -27.42 1.63
CA VAL A 30 -10.80 -26.66 2.73
C VAL A 30 -9.80 -26.61 3.89
N ALA A 31 -9.45 -25.42 4.34
CA ALA A 31 -8.42 -25.27 5.35
C ALA A 31 -8.88 -25.89 6.68
N ASN A 32 -8.04 -26.75 7.24
CA ASN A 32 -8.22 -27.26 8.60
C ASN A 32 -7.73 -26.23 9.64
N ALA A 33 -7.91 -26.52 10.93
CA ALA A 33 -7.57 -25.59 12.00
C ALA A 33 -6.06 -25.24 12.02
N ASP A 34 -5.18 -26.21 11.78
CA ASP A 34 -3.73 -26.00 11.79
C ASP A 34 -3.28 -25.13 10.61
N GLN A 35 -3.87 -25.32 9.44
CA GLN A 35 -3.63 -24.49 8.26
C GLN A 35 -4.09 -23.05 8.50
N LEU A 36 -5.28 -22.85 9.08
CA LEU A 36 -5.76 -21.50 9.43
C LEU A 36 -4.87 -20.83 10.47
N GLN A 37 -4.39 -21.56 11.48
CA GLN A 37 -3.44 -21.03 12.45
C GLN A 37 -2.10 -20.67 11.80
N ALA A 38 -1.59 -21.48 10.88
CA ALA A 38 -0.38 -21.17 10.13
C ALA A 38 -0.56 -19.91 9.27
N MET A 39 -1.74 -19.74 8.65
CA MET A 39 -2.07 -18.52 7.91
C MET A 39 -2.10 -17.29 8.82
N SER A 40 -2.74 -17.36 10.00
CA SER A 40 -2.78 -16.25 10.97
C SER A 40 -1.39 -15.92 11.52
N LYS A 41 -0.50 -16.89 11.71
CA LYS A 41 0.88 -16.67 12.20
C LYS A 41 1.76 -15.86 11.25
N ARG A 42 1.35 -15.69 9.99
CA ARG A 42 1.99 -14.74 9.06
C ARG A 42 1.77 -13.28 9.46
N PHE A 43 0.87 -13.02 10.40
CA PHE A 43 0.61 -11.70 10.99
C PHE A 43 0.99 -11.71 12.48
N ALA A 44 2.10 -11.08 12.84
CA ALA A 44 2.60 -11.02 14.21
C ALA A 44 1.66 -10.20 15.09
N PRO A 45 1.09 -10.75 16.18
CA PRO A 45 0.32 -9.96 17.13
C PRO A 45 1.18 -8.87 17.76
N VAL A 46 0.72 -7.62 17.73
CA VAL A 46 1.42 -6.47 18.32
C VAL A 46 0.44 -5.57 19.05
N GLU A 47 0.85 -5.04 20.20
CA GLU A 47 0.09 -3.98 20.86
C GLU A 47 0.44 -2.64 20.21
N LEU A 48 -0.54 -1.98 19.59
CA LEU A 48 -0.38 -0.60 19.14
C LEU A 48 -0.75 0.36 20.26
N ARG A 49 0.23 1.17 20.63
CA ARG A 49 0.14 2.20 21.67
C ARG A 49 0.38 3.56 21.04
N ALA A 50 -0.36 4.55 21.51
CA ALA A 50 -0.13 5.96 21.25
C ALA A 50 -0.20 6.73 22.57
N ASP A 51 0.66 7.74 22.73
CA ASP A 51 0.62 8.64 23.88
C ASP A 51 -0.52 9.65 23.70
N VAL A 52 -1.44 9.66 24.67
CA VAL A 52 -2.60 10.55 24.71
C VAL A 52 -2.54 11.54 25.87
N SER A 53 -1.47 11.50 26.69
CA SER A 53 -1.36 12.27 27.94
C SER A 53 -1.41 13.79 27.75
N HIS A 54 -1.08 14.26 26.54
CA HIS A 54 -1.06 15.67 26.17
C HIS A 54 -2.39 16.18 25.57
N LEU A 55 -3.37 15.30 25.32
CA LEU A 55 -4.66 15.70 24.75
C LEU A 55 -5.48 16.52 25.76
N SER A 56 -6.24 17.49 25.26
CA SER A 56 -7.25 18.20 26.06
C SER A 56 -8.36 17.25 26.52
N LYS A 57 -9.17 17.68 27.51
CA LYS A 57 -10.35 16.88 27.92
C LYS A 57 -11.34 16.72 26.76
N GLY A 58 -11.52 17.77 25.95
CA GLY A 58 -12.38 17.73 24.77
C GLY A 58 -11.87 16.75 23.71
N ASP A 59 -10.56 16.72 23.46
CA ASP A 59 -9.95 15.80 22.48
C ASP A 59 -9.97 14.35 22.95
N HIS A 60 -9.83 14.09 24.25
CA HIS A 60 -10.04 12.76 24.84
C HIS A 60 -11.47 12.26 24.61
N ALA A 61 -12.48 13.12 24.80
CA ALA A 61 -13.88 12.76 24.54
C ALA A 61 -14.13 12.57 23.03
N ALA A 62 -13.58 13.45 22.19
CA ALA A 62 -13.71 13.35 20.75
C ALA A 62 -13.11 12.05 20.20
N ILE A 63 -11.90 11.65 20.63
CA ILE A 63 -11.26 10.44 20.10
C ILE A 63 -12.02 9.16 20.46
N ALA A 64 -12.63 9.08 21.65
CA ALA A 64 -13.49 7.95 22.02
C ALA A 64 -14.68 7.81 21.04
N LEU A 65 -15.36 8.91 20.72
CA LEU A 65 -16.45 8.95 19.75
C LEU A 65 -15.98 8.61 18.32
N LEU A 66 -14.76 9.01 17.94
CA LEU A 66 -14.17 8.64 16.65
C LEU A 66 -13.86 7.15 16.55
N ILE A 67 -13.43 6.51 17.64
CA ILE A 67 -13.24 5.05 17.69
C ILE A 67 -14.59 4.34 17.52
N GLU A 68 -15.65 4.82 18.16
CA GLU A 68 -17.01 4.29 17.96
C GLU A 68 -17.49 4.45 16.52
N ALA A 69 -17.22 5.61 15.90
CA ALA A 69 -17.52 5.83 14.49
C ALA A 69 -16.74 4.86 13.58
N ALA A 70 -15.43 4.69 13.81
CA ALA A 70 -14.59 3.77 13.06
C ALA A 70 -15.09 2.31 13.14
N ARG A 71 -15.68 1.86 14.25
CA ARG A 71 -16.27 0.51 14.33
C ARG A 71 -17.45 0.28 13.37
N ILE A 72 -18.18 1.33 13.00
CA ILE A 72 -19.25 1.23 11.99
C ILE A 72 -18.64 1.01 10.60
N ILE A 73 -17.46 1.57 10.34
CA ILE A 73 -16.74 1.44 9.06
C ILE A 73 -16.39 -0.02 8.75
N ASP A 74 -16.05 -0.84 9.76
CA ASP A 74 -15.84 -2.28 9.56
C ASP A 74 -17.07 -2.97 8.95
N THR A 75 -18.28 -2.57 9.36
CA THR A 75 -19.52 -3.17 8.84
C THR A 75 -19.75 -2.75 7.38
N LEU A 76 -19.53 -1.48 7.06
CA LEU A 76 -19.63 -0.96 5.70
C LEU A 76 -18.63 -1.65 4.76
N GLN A 77 -17.38 -1.80 5.19
CA GLN A 77 -16.35 -2.43 4.38
C GLN A 77 -16.63 -3.93 4.19
N LEU A 78 -17.08 -4.65 5.22
CA LEU A 78 -17.50 -6.04 5.09
C LEU A 78 -18.59 -6.18 4.01
N ARG A 79 -19.60 -5.30 4.03
CA ARG A 79 -20.68 -5.25 3.05
C ARG A 79 -20.17 -4.93 1.64
N GLN A 80 -19.26 -3.98 1.50
CA GLN A 80 -18.66 -3.61 0.21
C GLN A 80 -17.81 -4.73 -0.37
N ARG A 81 -17.06 -5.44 0.47
CA ARG A 81 -16.16 -6.51 0.03
C ARG A 81 -16.92 -7.73 -0.49
N TRP A 82 -18.04 -8.08 0.13
CA TRP A 82 -18.93 -9.14 -0.37
C TRP A 82 -20.34 -9.05 0.21
N ALA A 83 -21.36 -9.23 -0.64
CA ALA A 83 -22.77 -9.12 -0.24
C ALA A 83 -23.18 -10.08 0.89
N HIS A 84 -22.48 -11.22 1.05
CA HIS A 84 -22.80 -12.21 2.07
C HIS A 84 -21.86 -12.20 3.29
N ASN A 85 -20.92 -11.26 3.37
CA ASN A 85 -19.95 -11.20 4.48
C ASN A 85 -20.64 -11.03 5.84
N GLU A 86 -21.65 -10.17 5.95
CA GLU A 86 -22.36 -9.96 7.23
C GLU A 86 -23.10 -11.22 7.71
N ALA A 87 -23.72 -11.95 6.77
CA ALA A 87 -24.38 -13.22 7.04
C ALA A 87 -23.35 -14.30 7.44
N LEU A 88 -22.24 -14.39 6.71
CA LEU A 88 -21.18 -15.35 7.00
C LEU A 88 -20.52 -15.06 8.36
N TRP A 89 -20.22 -13.80 8.66
CA TRP A 89 -19.70 -13.38 9.95
C TRP A 89 -20.63 -13.77 11.10
N SER A 90 -21.93 -13.56 10.91
CA SER A 90 -22.96 -13.95 11.89
C SER A 90 -23.04 -15.47 12.08
N ALA A 91 -22.85 -16.26 11.02
CA ALA A 91 -22.80 -17.72 11.10
C ALA A 91 -21.52 -18.21 11.80
N LEU A 92 -20.36 -17.62 11.49
CA LEU A 92 -19.08 -17.95 12.10
C LEU A 92 -19.04 -17.67 13.61
N LYS A 93 -19.64 -16.56 14.07
CA LYS A 93 -19.78 -16.25 15.50
C LYS A 93 -20.55 -17.31 16.30
N LYS A 94 -21.40 -18.11 15.64
CA LYS A 94 -22.18 -19.18 16.29
C LYS A 94 -21.43 -20.51 16.37
N ASP A 95 -20.41 -20.72 15.53
CA ASP A 95 -19.60 -21.93 15.55
C ASP A 95 -18.47 -21.81 16.59
N THR A 96 -18.70 -22.37 17.77
CA THR A 96 -17.77 -22.37 18.89
C THR A 96 -16.84 -23.58 18.90
N THR A 97 -16.78 -24.37 17.82
CA THR A 97 -15.77 -25.42 17.69
C THR A 97 -14.37 -24.80 17.51
N PRO A 98 -13.27 -25.54 17.77
CA PRO A 98 -11.93 -25.05 17.48
C PRO A 98 -11.74 -24.60 16.03
N LEU A 99 -12.34 -25.31 15.07
CA LEU A 99 -12.31 -24.95 13.65
C LEU A 99 -13.16 -23.70 13.37
N GLY A 100 -14.36 -23.59 13.96
CA GLY A 100 -15.21 -22.41 13.86
C GLY A 100 -14.52 -21.14 14.35
N ARG A 101 -13.86 -21.20 15.51
CA ARG A 101 -13.04 -20.10 16.04
C ARG A 101 -11.88 -19.73 15.11
N ALA A 102 -11.16 -20.72 14.58
CA ALA A 102 -10.07 -20.47 13.63
C ALA A 102 -10.57 -19.83 12.33
N ARG A 103 -11.75 -20.23 11.84
CA ARG A 103 -12.40 -19.62 10.67
C ARG A 103 -12.85 -18.19 10.94
N LEU A 104 -13.45 -17.94 12.11
CA LEU A 104 -13.85 -16.59 12.52
C LEU A 104 -12.63 -15.66 12.62
N ASP A 105 -11.54 -16.16 13.20
CA ASP A 105 -10.28 -15.43 13.33
C ASP A 105 -9.70 -15.05 11.95
N ALA A 106 -9.57 -16.04 11.06
CA ALA A 106 -9.09 -15.82 9.70
C ALA A 106 -10.02 -14.92 8.89
N PHE A 107 -11.34 -15.06 9.05
CA PHE A 107 -12.34 -14.19 8.43
C PHE A 107 -12.16 -12.74 8.85
N TRP A 108 -12.03 -12.47 10.15
CA TRP A 108 -11.92 -11.09 10.64
C TRP A 108 -10.61 -10.43 10.20
N LEU A 109 -9.51 -11.18 10.23
CA LEU A 109 -8.20 -10.72 9.76
C LEU A 109 -8.24 -10.34 8.28
N ASN A 110 -8.96 -11.09 7.46
CA ASN A 110 -9.02 -10.89 6.02
C ASN A 110 -10.26 -10.11 5.53
N LYS A 111 -11.15 -9.72 6.47
CA LYS A 111 -12.48 -9.15 6.21
C LYS A 111 -13.30 -9.95 5.17
N GLY A 112 -13.18 -11.27 5.20
CA GLY A 112 -13.85 -12.15 4.24
C GLY A 112 -13.25 -13.56 4.22
N PRO A 113 -13.88 -14.51 3.48
CA PRO A 113 -13.47 -15.91 3.42
C PRO A 113 -12.25 -16.20 2.51
N TRP A 114 -11.48 -15.18 2.15
CA TRP A 114 -10.35 -15.26 1.21
C TRP A 114 -9.07 -14.72 1.83
N SER A 115 -7.94 -15.37 1.58
CA SER A 115 -6.66 -14.89 2.11
C SER A 115 -6.10 -13.75 1.26
N ASN A 116 -5.85 -12.60 1.87
CA ASN A 116 -5.23 -11.45 1.22
C ASN A 116 -3.77 -11.73 0.79
N LEU A 117 -3.06 -12.63 1.49
CA LEU A 117 -1.68 -13.01 1.14
C LEU A 117 -1.61 -14.11 0.07
N ASP A 118 -2.70 -14.85 -0.18
CA ASP A 118 -2.73 -15.98 -1.11
C ASP A 118 -3.64 -15.68 -2.32
N ASN A 119 -3.48 -14.49 -2.92
CA ASN A 119 -4.18 -14.05 -4.13
C ASN A 119 -5.72 -14.19 -4.03
N ASN A 120 -6.28 -13.83 -2.88
CA ASN A 120 -7.71 -13.92 -2.59
C ASN A 120 -8.29 -15.34 -2.82
N ALA A 121 -7.49 -16.40 -2.60
CA ALA A 121 -7.98 -17.77 -2.58
C ALA A 121 -8.81 -18.05 -1.31
N SER A 122 -9.90 -18.79 -1.45
CA SER A 122 -10.76 -19.10 -0.31
C SER A 122 -10.13 -20.14 0.61
N PHE A 123 -10.20 -19.89 1.92
CA PHE A 123 -9.84 -20.87 2.95
C PHE A 123 -11.07 -21.59 3.52
N MET A 124 -12.26 -21.24 3.04
CA MET A 124 -13.54 -21.79 3.50
C MET A 124 -14.04 -22.93 2.59
N PRO A 125 -14.94 -23.80 3.08
CA PRO A 125 -15.67 -24.71 2.20
C PRO A 125 -16.52 -23.93 1.19
N ALA A 126 -16.80 -24.55 0.04
CA ALA A 126 -17.63 -23.96 -1.02
C ALA A 126 -19.06 -23.61 -0.56
N GLU A 127 -19.52 -24.19 0.54
CA GLU A 127 -20.74 -23.79 1.24
C GLU A 127 -20.54 -23.84 2.75
N TYR A 128 -21.04 -22.82 3.46
CA TYR A 128 -21.03 -22.76 4.92
C TYR A 128 -22.34 -22.17 5.43
N ALA A 129 -23.07 -22.92 6.27
CA ALA A 129 -24.37 -22.50 6.81
C ALA A 129 -25.37 -22.03 5.73
N GLY A 130 -25.42 -22.72 4.58
CA GLY A 130 -26.29 -22.39 3.45
C GLY A 130 -25.81 -21.22 2.58
N ILE A 131 -24.64 -20.64 2.89
CA ILE A 131 -24.03 -19.57 2.10
C ILE A 131 -23.02 -20.19 1.14
N LYS A 132 -23.21 -19.98 -0.16
CA LYS A 132 -22.24 -20.39 -1.18
C LYS A 132 -21.06 -19.44 -1.17
N ILE A 133 -19.85 -19.98 -1.05
CA ILE A 133 -18.61 -19.22 -0.96
C ILE A 133 -17.81 -19.43 -2.26
N PRO A 134 -17.63 -18.40 -3.08
CA PRO A 134 -16.77 -18.47 -4.26
C PRO A 134 -15.33 -18.86 -3.90
N ALA A 135 -14.67 -19.65 -4.76
CA ALA A 135 -13.28 -20.06 -4.56
C ALA A 135 -12.28 -18.89 -4.56
N LYS A 136 -12.66 -17.75 -5.16
CA LYS A 136 -11.93 -16.48 -5.15
C LYS A 136 -12.88 -15.32 -4.88
N LYS A 137 -12.36 -14.21 -4.33
CA LYS A 137 -13.12 -12.96 -4.16
C LYS A 137 -13.71 -12.53 -5.52
N PRO A 138 -15.00 -12.17 -5.59
CA PRO A 138 -15.55 -11.53 -6.79
C PRO A 138 -14.78 -10.26 -7.15
N GLU A 139 -14.41 -10.09 -8.42
CA GLU A 139 -13.60 -8.95 -8.88
C GLU A 139 -14.31 -7.61 -8.63
N GLY A 140 -15.60 -7.53 -8.95
CA GLY A 140 -16.43 -6.34 -8.68
C GLY A 140 -16.88 -6.16 -7.22
N ALA A 141 -16.45 -7.04 -6.31
CA ALA A 141 -16.90 -7.11 -4.92
C ALA A 141 -18.44 -6.98 -4.82
N ASN A 142 -18.97 -6.11 -3.95
CA ASN A 142 -20.39 -5.77 -3.88
C ASN A 142 -20.69 -4.36 -4.42
N PHE A 143 -19.85 -3.82 -5.31
CA PHE A 143 -20.09 -2.50 -5.90
C PHE A 143 -20.98 -2.55 -7.15
N TYR A 144 -21.08 -3.73 -7.76
CA TYR A 144 -21.87 -4.00 -8.97
C TYR A 144 -22.87 -5.12 -8.69
N PRO A 145 -23.90 -5.32 -9.54
CA PRO A 145 -24.82 -6.43 -9.37
C PRO A 145 -24.09 -7.77 -9.43
N GLU A 146 -24.53 -8.71 -8.60
CA GLU A 146 -23.93 -10.05 -8.56
C GLU A 146 -24.04 -10.73 -9.94
N GLY A 147 -22.93 -11.33 -10.39
CA GLY A 147 -22.84 -11.98 -11.71
C GLY A 147 -22.72 -11.02 -12.90
N ALA A 148 -22.73 -9.69 -12.70
CA ALA A 148 -22.47 -8.75 -13.78
C ALA A 148 -21.05 -8.91 -14.32
N THR A 149 -20.92 -8.87 -15.65
CA THR A 149 -19.61 -8.93 -16.33
C THR A 149 -19.10 -7.54 -16.65
N LYS A 150 -17.78 -7.39 -16.74
CA LYS A 150 -17.13 -6.15 -17.18
C LYS A 150 -17.74 -5.61 -18.47
N VAL A 151 -17.84 -6.46 -19.50
CA VAL A 151 -18.40 -6.11 -20.81
C VAL A 151 -19.85 -5.64 -20.72
N SER A 152 -20.69 -6.31 -19.91
CA SER A 152 -22.09 -5.89 -19.74
C SER A 152 -22.21 -4.50 -19.10
N LEU A 153 -21.36 -4.20 -18.13
CA LEU A 153 -21.33 -2.91 -17.43
C LEU A 153 -20.77 -1.80 -18.34
N GLU A 154 -19.71 -2.10 -19.10
CA GLU A 154 -19.15 -1.16 -20.10
C GLU A 154 -20.18 -0.80 -21.17
N ASN A 155 -20.87 -1.80 -21.73
CA ASN A 155 -21.92 -1.57 -22.72
C ASN A 155 -23.05 -0.70 -22.16
N TRP A 156 -23.48 -0.96 -20.93
CA TRP A 156 -24.48 -0.13 -20.26
C TRP A 156 -23.98 1.29 -20.04
N MET A 157 -22.79 1.48 -19.45
CA MET A 157 -22.20 2.80 -19.19
C MET A 157 -21.99 3.60 -20.47
N ASN A 158 -21.61 2.95 -21.57
CA ASN A 158 -21.42 3.60 -22.88
C ASN A 158 -22.74 4.02 -23.55
N GLY A 159 -23.87 3.42 -23.15
CA GLY A 159 -25.20 3.84 -23.59
C GLY A 159 -25.80 5.00 -22.78
N LEU A 160 -25.15 5.44 -21.71
CA LEU A 160 -25.61 6.56 -20.88
C LEU A 160 -25.23 7.91 -21.48
N ALA A 161 -25.99 8.96 -21.11
CA ALA A 161 -25.55 10.33 -21.37
C ALA A 161 -24.22 10.63 -20.63
N PRO A 162 -23.38 11.55 -21.14
CA PRO A 162 -22.04 11.80 -20.57
C PRO A 162 -22.01 12.01 -19.05
N GLU A 163 -22.93 12.81 -18.50
CA GLU A 163 -23.00 13.07 -17.06
C GLU A 163 -23.42 11.82 -16.26
N GLN A 164 -24.35 11.03 -16.78
CA GLN A 164 -24.79 9.78 -16.15
C GLN A 164 -23.68 8.72 -16.18
N LYS A 165 -22.92 8.66 -17.28
CA LYS A 165 -21.74 7.80 -17.39
C LYS A 165 -20.70 8.20 -16.34
N LYS A 166 -20.43 9.50 -16.19
CA LYS A 166 -19.52 10.00 -15.16
C LYS A 166 -19.98 9.62 -13.76
N GLU A 167 -21.27 9.75 -13.45
CA GLU A 167 -21.84 9.33 -12.16
C GLU A 167 -21.71 7.81 -11.94
N ALA A 168 -21.95 7.00 -12.99
CA ALA A 168 -21.79 5.55 -12.94
C ALA A 168 -20.33 5.10 -12.72
N GLN A 169 -19.36 5.90 -13.17
CA GLN A 169 -17.93 5.66 -12.98
C GLN A 169 -17.37 6.33 -11.71
N TRP A 170 -18.17 7.11 -11.00
CA TRP A 170 -17.70 7.88 -9.85
C TRP A 170 -17.38 7.01 -8.63
N PHE A 171 -16.50 7.53 -7.75
CA PHE A 171 -16.01 6.86 -6.55
C PHE A 171 -17.11 6.46 -5.56
N PHE A 172 -18.10 7.34 -5.37
CA PHE A 172 -19.09 7.26 -4.28
C PHE A 172 -20.46 6.79 -4.78
N THR A 173 -20.47 5.87 -5.74
CA THR A 173 -21.70 5.27 -6.28
C THR A 173 -21.54 3.78 -6.48
N VAL A 174 -22.61 3.02 -6.24
CA VAL A 174 -22.70 1.61 -6.64
C VAL A 174 -23.61 1.47 -7.85
N ILE A 175 -23.47 0.37 -8.58
CA ILE A 175 -24.43 -0.02 -9.62
C ILE A 175 -25.33 -1.12 -9.06
N ARG A 176 -26.64 -0.96 -9.23
CA ARG A 176 -27.66 -1.92 -8.77
C ARG A 176 -28.64 -2.22 -9.89
N THR A 177 -29.22 -3.41 -9.85
CA THR A 177 -30.37 -3.78 -10.67
C THR A 177 -31.63 -3.30 -9.95
N GLY A 178 -32.37 -2.40 -10.58
CA GLY A 178 -33.65 -1.90 -10.07
C GLY A 178 -34.75 -2.96 -10.14
N PRO A 179 -35.92 -2.70 -9.53
CA PRO A 179 -37.07 -3.61 -9.58
C PRO A 179 -37.61 -3.88 -10.99
N ASP A 180 -37.31 -3.00 -11.95
CA ASP A 180 -37.63 -3.11 -13.36
C ASP A 180 -36.60 -3.94 -14.16
N GLY A 181 -35.61 -4.54 -13.48
CA GLY A 181 -34.53 -5.30 -14.10
C GLY A 181 -33.46 -4.45 -14.77
N LYS A 182 -33.52 -3.10 -14.67
CA LYS A 182 -32.56 -2.19 -15.31
C LYS A 182 -31.45 -1.79 -14.35
N LEU A 183 -30.25 -1.61 -14.89
CA LEU A 183 -29.12 -1.08 -14.13
C LEU A 183 -29.30 0.41 -13.82
N ARG A 184 -28.95 0.80 -12.59
CA ARG A 184 -29.02 2.16 -12.10
C ARG A 184 -27.81 2.48 -11.22
N THR A 185 -27.38 3.73 -11.27
CA THR A 185 -26.39 4.28 -10.33
C THR A 185 -27.10 4.65 -9.03
N VAL A 186 -26.52 4.27 -7.88
CA VAL A 186 -27.02 4.59 -6.54
C VAL A 186 -25.89 5.22 -5.75
N LYS A 187 -26.14 6.37 -5.11
CA LYS A 187 -25.14 7.08 -4.30
C LYS A 187 -24.87 6.33 -3.00
N TYR A 188 -23.64 6.44 -2.48
CA TYR A 188 -23.29 5.82 -1.18
C TYR A 188 -24.15 6.35 -0.04
N SER A 189 -24.50 7.64 -0.04
CA SER A 189 -25.41 8.24 0.95
C SER A 189 -26.81 7.62 0.97
N ASP A 190 -27.24 7.00 -0.14
CA ASP A 190 -28.51 6.28 -0.24
C ASP A 190 -28.32 4.78 0.05
N GLU A 191 -27.32 4.15 -0.55
CA GLU A 191 -27.01 2.72 -0.40
C GLU A 191 -26.70 2.35 1.06
N TYR A 192 -25.99 3.23 1.79
CA TYR A 192 -25.49 2.98 3.14
C TYR A 192 -26.09 3.92 4.19
N ARG A 193 -27.25 4.52 3.88
CA ARG A 193 -27.89 5.55 4.70
C ARG A 193 -27.98 5.24 6.21
N PRO A 194 -28.44 4.05 6.65
CA PRO A 194 -28.62 3.79 8.09
C PRO A 194 -27.32 3.85 8.90
N GLU A 195 -26.21 3.37 8.33
CA GLU A 195 -24.89 3.47 8.96
C GLU A 195 -24.32 4.89 8.86
N LEU A 196 -24.52 5.57 7.73
CA LEU A 196 -24.01 6.92 7.50
C LEU A 196 -24.69 7.97 8.39
N GLU A 197 -25.97 7.80 8.74
CA GLU A 197 -26.66 8.66 9.72
C GLU A 197 -26.05 8.53 11.12
N LYS A 198 -25.71 7.29 11.54
CA LYS A 198 -25.05 7.03 12.83
C LYS A 198 -23.63 7.60 12.84
N LEU A 199 -22.87 7.40 11.77
CA LEU A 199 -21.54 7.99 11.59
C LEU A 199 -21.60 9.52 11.66
N ALA A 200 -22.50 10.14 10.90
CA ALA A 200 -22.68 11.59 10.90
C ALA A 200 -23.02 12.13 12.30
N LYS A 201 -23.87 11.42 13.06
CA LYS A 201 -24.17 11.78 14.45
C LYS A 201 -22.92 11.72 15.33
N LEU A 202 -22.18 10.61 15.32
CA LEU A 202 -20.96 10.44 16.14
C LEU A 202 -19.91 11.49 15.80
N LEU A 203 -19.72 11.81 14.51
CA LEU A 203 -18.79 12.88 14.11
C LEU A 203 -19.23 14.26 14.59
N ARG A 204 -20.53 14.57 14.58
CA ARG A 204 -21.05 15.84 15.14
C ARG A 204 -20.89 15.91 16.66
N ASP A 205 -21.12 14.80 17.36
CA ASP A 205 -20.89 14.72 18.81
C ASP A 205 -19.39 14.91 19.13
N ALA A 206 -18.50 14.29 18.36
CA ALA A 206 -17.05 14.47 18.48
C ALA A 206 -16.63 15.92 18.15
N ALA A 207 -17.23 16.53 17.13
CA ALA A 207 -17.02 17.94 16.80
C ALA A 207 -17.45 18.87 17.94
N ALA A 208 -18.55 18.56 18.63
CA ALA A 208 -19.02 19.33 19.78
C ALA A 208 -18.12 19.16 21.02
N ALA A 209 -17.49 17.98 21.17
CA ALA A 209 -16.61 17.67 22.29
C ALA A 209 -15.23 18.33 22.20
N THR A 210 -14.63 18.40 21.00
CA THR A 210 -13.28 18.98 20.83
C THR A 210 -13.29 20.51 20.96
N ASP A 211 -12.23 21.02 21.58
CA ASP A 211 -11.92 22.44 21.65
C ASP A 211 -11.14 22.93 20.41
N ASN A 212 -10.62 22.01 19.59
CA ASN A 212 -9.84 22.35 18.39
C ASN A 212 -10.75 22.76 17.22
N ALA A 213 -10.56 23.98 16.72
CA ALA A 213 -11.41 24.56 15.68
C ALA A 213 -11.28 23.85 14.32
N SER A 214 -10.09 23.40 13.94
CA SER A 214 -9.87 22.72 12.65
C SER A 214 -10.48 21.33 12.66
N LEU A 215 -10.34 20.59 13.77
CA LEU A 215 -10.98 19.28 13.97
C LEU A 215 -12.50 19.42 13.99
N LYS A 216 -13.04 20.37 14.75
CA LYS A 216 -14.48 20.67 14.78
C LYS A 216 -15.05 20.92 13.39
N LYS A 217 -14.37 21.75 12.59
CA LYS A 217 -14.75 22.05 11.21
C LYS A 217 -14.73 20.80 10.33
N PHE A 218 -13.63 20.04 10.36
CA PHE A 218 -13.49 18.81 9.58
C PHE A 218 -14.61 17.81 9.89
N LEU A 219 -14.79 17.49 11.18
CA LEU A 219 -15.77 16.50 11.63
C LEU A 219 -17.21 16.90 11.26
N SER A 220 -17.55 18.17 11.39
CA SER A 220 -18.87 18.69 10.99
C SER A 220 -19.10 18.53 9.49
N LEU A 221 -18.12 18.94 8.67
CA LEU A 221 -18.23 18.83 7.21
C LEU A 221 -18.23 17.37 6.72
N ARG A 222 -17.46 16.49 7.37
CA ARG A 222 -17.44 15.06 7.03
C ARG A 222 -18.76 14.38 7.39
N ALA A 223 -19.39 14.78 8.50
CA ALA A 223 -20.73 14.33 8.86
C ALA A 223 -21.76 14.72 7.79
N ASP A 224 -21.68 15.95 7.26
CA ASP A 224 -22.56 16.41 6.19
C ASP A 224 -22.28 15.68 4.87
N ALA A 225 -21.00 15.45 4.53
CA ALA A 225 -20.57 14.73 3.34
C ALA A 225 -21.11 13.30 3.28
N PHE A 226 -21.17 12.59 4.41
CA PHE A 226 -21.77 11.25 4.47
C PHE A 226 -23.24 11.24 4.01
N LEU A 227 -23.98 12.31 4.24
CA LEU A 227 -25.41 12.40 3.90
C LEU A 227 -25.65 13.04 2.52
N SER A 228 -24.78 13.97 2.11
CA SER A 228 -24.87 14.66 0.82
C SER A 228 -24.25 13.88 -0.35
N ASN A 229 -23.34 12.94 -0.05
CA ASN A 229 -22.48 12.25 -1.01
C ASN A 229 -21.42 13.12 -1.71
N ASP A 230 -21.20 14.36 -1.25
CA ASP A 230 -20.13 15.22 -1.75
C ASP A 230 -19.09 15.50 -0.65
N TYR A 231 -17.90 14.92 -0.83
CA TYR A 231 -16.82 14.96 0.14
C TYR A 231 -15.88 16.16 -0.02
N LEU A 232 -16.01 16.93 -1.11
CA LEU A 232 -15.06 17.98 -1.50
C LEU A 232 -14.74 18.97 -0.37
N ALA A 233 -15.78 19.56 0.24
CA ALA A 233 -15.59 20.54 1.31
C ALA A 233 -14.95 19.91 2.57
N SER A 234 -15.33 18.68 2.89
CA SER A 234 -14.76 17.95 4.03
C SER A 234 -13.31 17.54 3.79
N ASP A 235 -12.94 17.20 2.56
CA ASP A 235 -11.58 16.83 2.19
C ASP A 235 -10.65 18.04 2.20
N PHE A 236 -11.13 19.22 1.77
CA PHE A 236 -10.41 20.48 1.98
C PHE A 236 -10.19 20.75 3.47
N ALA A 237 -11.21 20.58 4.30
CA ALA A 237 -11.05 20.76 5.75
C ALA A 237 -10.12 19.71 6.39
N TRP A 238 -10.07 18.49 5.86
CA TRP A 238 -9.17 17.43 6.31
C TRP A 238 -7.70 17.72 5.98
N MET A 239 -7.42 18.25 4.79
CA MET A 239 -6.07 18.70 4.44
C MET A 239 -5.61 19.88 5.28
N ASP A 240 -6.53 20.77 5.66
CA ASP A 240 -6.28 21.92 6.54
C ASP A 240 -6.26 21.53 8.03
N LEU A 241 -6.37 20.23 8.37
CA LEU A 241 -6.48 19.78 9.75
C LEU A 241 -5.19 20.08 10.53
N ASP A 242 -5.31 20.90 11.57
CA ASP A 242 -4.26 21.24 12.51
C ASP A 242 -4.71 20.97 13.96
N SER A 243 -4.46 19.75 14.40
CA SER A 243 -4.98 19.20 15.66
C SER A 243 -4.07 18.09 16.19
N PRO A 244 -3.97 17.92 17.53
CA PRO A 244 -3.34 16.74 18.13
C PRO A 244 -4.00 15.42 17.72
N VAL A 245 -5.33 15.43 17.52
CA VAL A 245 -6.06 14.28 16.96
C VAL A 245 -6.12 14.43 15.45
N ASP A 246 -5.57 13.45 14.73
CA ASP A 246 -5.63 13.35 13.27
C ASP A 246 -6.48 12.12 12.90
N VAL A 247 -7.56 12.35 12.16
CA VAL A 247 -8.50 11.28 11.79
C VAL A 247 -8.78 11.31 10.31
N THR A 248 -8.70 10.14 9.71
CA THR A 248 -9.11 9.87 8.32
C THR A 248 -10.28 8.90 8.39
N ILE A 249 -11.45 9.25 7.86
CA ILE A 249 -12.65 8.41 7.95
C ILE A 249 -13.61 8.64 6.78
N GLY A 250 -13.76 7.65 5.90
CA GLY A 250 -14.63 7.78 4.73
C GLY A 250 -14.31 6.78 3.62
N PRO A 251 -14.94 6.93 2.44
CA PRO A 251 -14.64 6.14 1.27
C PRO A 251 -13.45 6.72 0.50
N TYR A 252 -12.37 5.95 0.32
CA TYR A 252 -11.14 6.44 -0.29
C TYR A 252 -10.57 5.53 -1.37
N GLU A 253 -10.07 4.36 -0.98
CA GLU A 253 -9.27 3.50 -1.87
C GLU A 253 -10.13 2.59 -2.74
N THR A 254 -9.71 2.34 -3.98
CA THR A 254 -10.50 1.57 -4.95
C THR A 254 -10.00 0.14 -5.18
N TYR A 255 -9.02 -0.32 -4.39
CA TYR A 255 -8.38 -1.64 -4.57
C TYR A 255 -9.35 -2.83 -4.51
N ASN A 256 -10.48 -2.69 -3.80
CA ASN A 256 -11.47 -3.76 -3.69
C ASN A 256 -12.32 -3.93 -4.97
N ASP A 257 -12.39 -2.89 -5.82
CA ASP A 257 -12.95 -2.96 -7.17
C ASP A 257 -11.87 -3.40 -8.16
N GLU A 258 -11.67 -4.71 -8.26
CA GLU A 258 -10.70 -5.30 -9.18
C GLU A 258 -11.23 -5.34 -10.63
N LEU A 259 -12.50 -4.98 -10.86
CA LEU A 259 -13.12 -4.98 -12.18
C LEU A 259 -12.75 -3.71 -12.97
N PHE A 260 -12.86 -2.56 -12.31
CA PHE A 260 -12.61 -1.24 -12.92
C PHE A 260 -11.69 -0.33 -12.12
N GLY A 261 -11.56 -0.52 -10.80
CA GLY A 261 -10.84 0.39 -9.91
C GLY A 261 -11.53 1.73 -9.73
N TYR A 262 -12.85 1.82 -9.92
CA TYR A 262 -13.63 3.04 -9.79
C TYR A 262 -14.14 3.24 -8.35
N LYS A 263 -14.53 2.17 -7.66
CA LYS A 263 -15.41 2.28 -6.49
C LYS A 263 -14.63 2.30 -5.19
N ALA A 264 -14.84 3.35 -4.40
CA ALA A 264 -14.07 3.58 -3.17
C ALA A 264 -14.61 2.73 -2.01
N ALA A 265 -13.72 2.09 -1.26
CA ALA A 265 -14.03 1.34 -0.04
C ALA A 265 -13.97 2.26 1.19
N PHE A 266 -14.83 2.01 2.18
CA PHE A 266 -14.80 2.71 3.46
C PHE A 266 -13.62 2.23 4.32
N GLU A 267 -12.89 3.19 4.88
CA GLU A 267 -11.80 2.96 5.83
C GLU A 267 -11.75 4.06 6.89
N ALA A 268 -11.06 3.76 8.00
CA ALA A 268 -10.76 4.75 9.02
C ALA A 268 -9.39 4.52 9.66
N TYR A 269 -8.72 5.63 9.96
CA TYR A 269 -7.52 5.72 10.77
C TYR A 269 -7.75 6.81 11.82
N VAL A 270 -7.91 6.41 13.07
CA VAL A 270 -7.97 7.32 14.21
C VAL A 270 -6.59 7.38 14.83
N SER A 271 -5.97 8.56 14.85
CA SER A 271 -4.56 8.71 15.19
C SER A 271 -4.27 9.95 16.03
N ILE A 272 -3.09 9.95 16.65
CA ILE A 272 -2.51 11.11 17.35
C ILE A 272 -1.33 11.63 16.56
N ARG A 273 -1.31 12.92 16.26
CA ARG A 273 -0.18 13.56 15.57
C ARG A 273 1.07 13.49 16.43
N ASP A 274 2.20 13.14 15.81
CA ASP A 274 3.53 13.24 16.42
C ASP A 274 4.14 14.57 15.99
N PRO A 275 4.11 15.63 16.83
CA PRO A 275 4.59 16.95 16.43
C PRO A 275 6.11 16.97 16.21
N LYS A 276 6.86 16.14 16.93
CA LYS A 276 8.32 16.07 16.79
C LYS A 276 8.72 15.50 15.44
N GLU A 277 8.09 14.40 15.04
CA GLU A 277 8.36 13.79 13.73
C GLU A 277 7.75 14.60 12.60
N THR A 278 6.57 15.18 12.80
CA THR A 278 5.94 16.05 11.80
C THR A 278 6.82 17.28 11.51
N ALA A 279 7.45 17.87 12.52
CA ALA A 279 8.39 18.98 12.32
C ALA A 279 9.63 18.62 11.47
N LYS A 280 9.99 17.33 11.36
CA LYS A 280 11.06 16.91 10.42
C LYS A 280 10.64 17.09 8.96
N LEU A 281 9.35 17.03 8.65
CA LEU A 281 8.84 17.24 7.30
C LEU A 281 9.02 18.69 6.84
N ASP A 282 8.80 19.67 7.73
CA ASP A 282 9.09 21.09 7.47
C ASP A 282 10.56 21.30 7.12
N PHE A 283 11.45 20.55 7.76
CA PHE A 283 12.86 20.59 7.47
C PHE A 283 13.14 20.13 6.03
N PHE A 284 12.64 18.97 5.61
CA PHE A 284 12.78 18.55 4.21
C PHE A 284 12.13 19.53 3.23
N GLY A 285 10.96 20.07 3.58
CA GLY A 285 10.25 21.08 2.80
C GLY A 285 11.09 22.31 2.49
N LYS A 286 11.96 22.74 3.42
CA LYS A 286 12.89 23.86 3.22
C LYS A 286 14.07 23.54 2.30
N HIS A 287 14.40 22.25 2.13
CA HIS A 287 15.56 21.79 1.36
C HIS A 287 15.19 21.23 -0.02
N LEU A 288 13.92 21.27 -0.44
CA LEU A 288 13.51 20.63 -1.71
C LEU A 288 14.17 21.22 -2.93
N GLN A 289 14.21 22.55 -3.03
CA GLN A 289 14.88 23.19 -4.17
C GLN A 289 16.38 22.87 -4.15
N GLU A 290 17.00 22.82 -2.97
CA GLU A 290 18.41 22.41 -2.83
C GLU A 290 18.62 20.97 -3.33
N LEU A 291 17.73 20.04 -2.95
CA LEU A 291 17.79 18.66 -3.41
C LEU A 291 17.58 18.55 -4.93
N GLU A 292 16.56 19.21 -5.48
CA GLU A 292 16.27 19.26 -6.92
C GLU A 292 17.45 19.82 -7.72
N ASP A 293 18.03 20.93 -7.25
CA ASP A 293 19.18 21.59 -7.89
C ASP A 293 20.43 20.71 -7.89
N ASN A 294 20.50 19.70 -7.01
CA ASN A 294 21.65 18.81 -6.86
C ASN A 294 21.39 17.38 -7.33
N LEU A 295 20.17 17.04 -7.77
CA LEU A 295 19.84 15.71 -8.31
C LEU A 295 20.92 15.24 -9.31
N PRO A 296 21.29 13.94 -9.32
CA PRO A 296 22.32 13.41 -10.22
C PRO A 296 21.86 13.30 -11.68
N LEU A 297 21.02 14.23 -12.13
CA LEU A 297 20.43 14.37 -13.45
C LEU A 297 21.05 15.55 -14.22
N ASP A 298 21.01 15.53 -15.55
CA ASP A 298 21.45 16.66 -16.36
C ASP A 298 20.65 17.93 -16.04
N LYS A 299 21.35 19.08 -15.97
CA LYS A 299 20.78 20.36 -15.55
C LYS A 299 19.54 20.79 -16.33
N GLN A 300 19.46 20.43 -17.61
CA GLN A 300 18.33 20.78 -18.48
C GLN A 300 17.00 20.14 -18.07
N TYR A 301 17.04 19.04 -17.29
CA TYR A 301 15.86 18.31 -16.86
C TYR A 301 15.44 18.63 -15.42
N ARG A 302 16.24 19.41 -14.68
CA ARG A 302 15.92 19.79 -13.30
C ARG A 302 14.83 20.85 -13.28
N ASN A 303 13.97 20.79 -12.29
CA ASN A 303 12.93 21.79 -12.09
C ASN A 303 13.52 23.08 -11.49
N PRO A 304 13.51 24.22 -12.23
CA PRO A 304 14.05 25.48 -11.73
C PRO A 304 13.24 26.07 -10.56
N LYS A 305 12.03 25.54 -10.32
CA LYS A 305 11.16 25.97 -9.23
C LYS A 305 10.25 24.82 -8.77
N VAL A 306 10.67 24.12 -7.73
CA VAL A 306 9.86 23.10 -7.06
C VAL A 306 8.63 23.77 -6.42
N GLY A 307 7.46 23.14 -6.60
CA GLY A 307 6.23 23.57 -5.94
C GLY A 307 6.26 23.32 -4.44
N ALA A 308 5.29 23.87 -3.70
CA ALA A 308 5.08 23.44 -2.33
C ALA A 308 4.67 21.95 -2.32
N ILE A 309 5.20 21.16 -1.39
CA ILE A 309 4.70 19.79 -1.18
C ILE A 309 3.32 19.90 -0.57
N ALA A 310 2.45 19.01 -1.00
CA ALA A 310 1.22 18.75 -0.29
C ALA A 310 1.49 18.37 1.19
N PRO A 311 0.54 18.63 2.11
CA PRO A 311 0.77 18.44 3.54
C PRO A 311 1.24 17.03 3.86
N MET A 312 2.26 16.89 4.69
CA MET A 312 2.69 15.60 5.21
C MET A 312 2.56 15.65 6.74
N VAL A 313 2.08 14.57 7.35
CA VAL A 313 1.99 14.46 8.81
C VAL A 313 2.45 13.09 9.28
N VAL A 314 3.09 13.06 10.44
CA VAL A 314 3.43 11.81 11.12
C VAL A 314 2.46 11.62 12.27
N VAL A 315 1.87 10.44 12.38
CA VAL A 315 0.87 10.12 13.39
C VAL A 315 1.18 8.76 14.02
N ASN A 316 0.65 8.54 15.22
CA ASN A 316 0.60 7.25 15.88
C ASN A 316 -0.85 6.77 15.86
N GLU A 317 -1.08 5.63 15.21
CA GLU A 317 -2.41 5.04 15.08
C GLU A 317 -2.94 4.57 16.43
N VAL A 318 -4.16 4.97 16.74
CA VAL A 318 -4.93 4.51 17.91
C VAL A 318 -5.89 3.40 17.51
N TYR A 319 -6.54 3.52 16.35
CA TYR A 319 -7.49 2.55 15.84
C TYR A 319 -7.62 2.59 14.32
N GLY A 320 -7.50 1.44 13.67
CA GLY A 320 -7.76 1.24 12.24
C GLY A 320 -9.02 0.40 12.00
N ALA A 321 -9.81 0.74 10.98
CA ALA A 321 -11.04 0.03 10.63
C ALA A 321 -11.33 0.00 9.12
N GLY A 322 -12.19 -0.93 8.71
CA GLY A 322 -12.53 -1.13 7.31
C GLY A 322 -11.32 -1.56 6.49
N ASP A 323 -11.08 -0.87 5.36
CA ASP A 323 -9.96 -1.20 4.48
C ASP A 323 -8.60 -0.92 5.14
N GLY A 324 -8.56 0.06 6.06
CA GLY A 324 -7.39 0.38 6.87
C GLY A 324 -7.02 -0.66 7.93
N ASN A 325 -7.83 -1.72 8.10
CA ASN A 325 -7.52 -2.84 9.00
C ASN A 325 -7.95 -4.18 8.39
N MET A 326 -7.40 -4.49 7.21
CA MET A 326 -7.65 -5.73 6.49
C MET A 326 -6.35 -6.33 5.97
N GLY A 327 -5.99 -7.52 6.45
CA GLY A 327 -4.76 -8.19 6.02
C GLY A 327 -3.52 -7.37 6.37
N VAL A 328 -2.73 -7.02 5.34
CA VAL A 328 -1.51 -6.22 5.48
C VAL A 328 -1.88 -4.81 5.93
N GLN A 329 -1.29 -4.35 7.03
CA GLN A 329 -1.59 -3.04 7.60
C GLN A 329 -0.94 -1.93 6.78
N THR A 330 -1.66 -0.84 6.56
CA THR A 330 -1.14 0.37 5.93
C THR A 330 0.02 0.95 6.74
N ALA A 331 1.11 1.36 6.09
CA ALA A 331 2.26 1.99 6.75
C ALA A 331 2.25 3.53 6.61
N ALA A 332 1.74 3.99 5.48
CA ALA A 332 1.48 5.38 5.14
C ALA A 332 0.41 5.39 4.04
N TYR A 333 -0.26 6.53 3.87
CA TYR A 333 -1.25 6.72 2.81
C TYR A 333 -1.24 8.16 2.30
N ASN A 334 -1.71 8.35 1.07
CA ASN A 334 -1.77 9.64 0.41
C ASN A 334 -3.19 9.90 -0.12
N LEU A 335 -3.87 10.88 0.45
CA LEU A 335 -5.29 11.13 0.23
C LEU A 335 -5.59 12.63 0.06
N PRO A 336 -6.77 13.00 -0.46
CA PRO A 336 -7.78 12.15 -1.08
C PRO A 336 -7.42 11.75 -2.51
N ASN A 337 -8.12 10.75 -3.04
CA ASN A 337 -8.02 10.29 -4.44
C ASN A 337 -8.84 11.15 -5.43
N ASP A 338 -9.72 12.02 -4.93
CA ASP A 338 -10.59 12.86 -5.78
C ASP A 338 -9.76 13.92 -6.53
N GLU A 339 -9.72 13.79 -7.86
CA GLU A 339 -8.99 14.70 -8.75
C GLU A 339 -9.40 16.17 -8.62
N ARG A 340 -10.63 16.46 -8.17
CA ARG A 340 -11.08 17.83 -7.88
C ARG A 340 -10.22 18.45 -6.78
N VAL A 341 -9.93 17.68 -5.73
CA VAL A 341 -9.11 18.13 -4.60
C VAL A 341 -7.64 18.19 -5.00
N ILE A 342 -7.14 17.14 -5.64
CA ILE A 342 -5.74 17.04 -6.07
C ILE A 342 -5.35 18.22 -6.97
N ARG A 343 -6.22 18.59 -7.91
CA ARG A 343 -5.96 19.72 -8.82
C ARG A 343 -5.85 21.06 -8.09
N GLU A 344 -6.59 21.26 -7.00
CA GLU A 344 -6.63 22.53 -6.30
C GLU A 344 -5.57 22.64 -5.19
N ARG A 345 -5.25 21.52 -4.51
CA ARG A 345 -4.44 21.54 -3.28
C ARG A 345 -3.46 20.38 -3.14
N GLY A 346 -3.40 19.46 -4.09
CA GLY A 346 -2.64 18.22 -3.97
C GLY A 346 -3.30 17.23 -2.99
N SER A 347 -2.49 16.33 -2.45
CA SER A 347 -2.92 15.24 -1.56
C SER A 347 -2.06 15.18 -0.30
N LYS A 348 -2.68 15.12 0.88
CA LYS A 348 -1.99 14.98 2.16
C LYS A 348 -1.46 13.55 2.34
N ARG A 349 -0.18 13.43 2.70
CA ARG A 349 0.43 12.16 3.10
C ARG A 349 0.41 11.99 4.62
N VAL A 350 0.06 10.81 5.09
CA VAL A 350 0.05 10.47 6.52
C VAL A 350 0.94 9.26 6.75
N MET A 351 1.89 9.37 7.67
CA MET A 351 2.79 8.27 8.05
C MET A 351 2.41 7.70 9.41
N LEU A 352 2.08 6.41 9.46
CA LEU A 352 1.67 5.68 10.68
C LEU A 352 2.92 5.17 11.41
N LYS A 353 3.54 6.02 12.23
CA LYS A 353 4.84 5.76 12.87
C LYS A 353 4.84 4.50 13.72
N ASN A 354 3.90 4.36 14.65
CA ASN A 354 3.84 3.19 15.54
C ASN A 354 3.53 1.88 14.78
N VAL A 355 2.78 1.93 13.69
CA VAL A 355 2.61 0.80 12.76
C VAL A 355 3.94 0.44 12.10
N GLN A 356 4.68 1.42 11.61
CA GLN A 356 6.02 1.22 11.04
C GLN A 356 7.02 0.69 12.08
N GLN A 357 6.96 1.14 13.33
CA GLN A 357 7.75 0.60 14.44
C GLN A 357 7.42 -0.87 14.70
N ALA A 358 6.13 -1.21 14.73
CA ALA A 358 5.69 -2.59 14.93
C ALA A 358 6.14 -3.51 13.77
N LYS A 359 6.03 -3.04 12.52
CA LYS A 359 6.56 -3.73 11.33
C LYS A 359 8.08 -3.88 11.42
N PHE A 360 8.80 -2.84 11.81
CA PHE A 360 10.25 -2.88 11.98
C PHE A 360 10.68 -3.95 13.00
N ALA A 361 10.01 -3.98 14.16
CA ALA A 361 10.31 -4.93 15.23
C ALA A 361 9.94 -6.38 14.84
N SER A 362 8.77 -6.57 14.22
CA SER A 362 8.20 -7.90 13.99
C SER A 362 8.62 -8.55 12.67
N THR A 363 9.02 -7.75 11.68
CA THR A 363 9.39 -8.24 10.34
C THR A 363 10.84 -7.91 10.02
N LEU A 364 11.21 -6.62 9.98
CA LEU A 364 12.53 -6.21 9.50
C LEU A 364 13.66 -6.67 10.43
N THR A 365 13.45 -6.62 11.75
CA THR A 365 14.45 -7.07 12.72
C THR A 365 14.76 -8.57 12.56
N PRO A 366 13.78 -9.50 12.53
CA PRO A 366 14.04 -10.89 12.18
C PRO A 366 14.68 -11.10 10.80
N ILE A 367 14.25 -10.35 9.78
CA ILE A 367 14.85 -10.41 8.42
C ILE A 367 16.33 -10.04 8.47
N SER A 368 16.68 -8.97 9.17
CA SER A 368 18.07 -8.51 9.29
C SER A 368 19.00 -9.60 9.86
N LYS A 369 18.50 -10.41 10.80
CA LYS A 369 19.26 -11.52 11.42
C LYS A 369 19.56 -12.66 10.45
N GLN A 370 18.75 -12.81 9.40
CA GLN A 370 18.90 -13.85 8.37
C GLN A 370 19.66 -13.35 7.15
N VAL A 371 19.50 -12.06 6.83
CA VAL A 371 20.00 -11.45 5.59
C VAL A 371 21.34 -10.76 5.80
N LEU A 372 21.54 -10.03 6.90
CA LEU A 372 22.80 -9.30 7.11
C LEU A 372 23.87 -10.20 7.73
N LYS A 373 25.12 -9.94 7.36
CA LYS A 373 26.27 -10.50 8.09
C LYS A 373 26.18 -10.15 9.59
N PRO A 374 26.59 -11.05 10.50
CA PRO A 374 26.51 -10.81 11.95
C PRO A 374 27.13 -9.48 12.42
N ALA A 375 28.24 -9.05 11.80
CA ALA A 375 28.92 -7.80 12.14
C ALA A 375 28.11 -6.53 11.79
N ASP A 376 27.19 -6.61 10.85
CA ASP A 376 26.40 -5.48 10.33
C ASP A 376 24.99 -5.42 10.97
N GLN A 377 24.54 -6.48 11.64
CA GLN A 377 23.21 -6.54 12.29
C GLN A 377 23.03 -5.45 13.35
N LYS A 378 24.10 -4.98 13.99
CA LYS A 378 24.09 -3.89 14.97
C LYS A 378 23.75 -2.52 14.37
N ASP A 379 23.81 -2.38 13.05
CA ASP A 379 23.53 -1.12 12.36
C ASP A 379 22.06 -0.99 11.97
N LEU A 380 21.23 -2.02 12.21
CA LEU A 380 19.80 -1.92 11.96
C LEU A 380 19.19 -0.83 12.84
N ASP A 381 18.58 0.17 12.21
CA ASP A 381 18.22 1.42 12.87
C ASP A 381 16.82 1.88 12.42
N PHE A 382 15.90 2.06 13.37
CA PHE A 382 14.52 2.43 13.07
C PHE A 382 14.44 3.83 12.45
N ASP A 383 15.22 4.79 12.94
CA ASP A 383 15.18 6.16 12.43
C ASP A 383 15.63 6.21 10.96
N SER A 384 16.65 5.42 10.59
CA SER A 384 17.09 5.25 9.20
C SER A 384 16.00 4.61 8.33
N PHE A 385 15.32 3.57 8.82
CA PHE A 385 14.19 2.94 8.11
C PHE A 385 13.03 3.92 7.90
N PHE A 386 12.58 4.58 8.97
CA PHE A 386 11.46 5.50 8.94
C PHE A 386 11.76 6.74 8.09
N THR A 387 12.96 7.30 8.23
CA THR A 387 13.35 8.51 7.50
C THR A 387 13.61 8.20 6.02
N HIS A 388 14.03 6.99 5.66
CA HIS A 388 14.09 6.57 4.25
C HIS A 388 12.71 6.48 3.61
N ILE A 389 11.71 5.92 4.30
CA ILE A 389 10.32 5.93 3.81
C ILE A 389 9.83 7.38 3.66
N LEU A 390 10.11 8.24 4.63
CA LEU A 390 9.76 9.66 4.56
C LEU A 390 10.43 10.35 3.37
N ALA A 391 11.71 10.07 3.12
CA ALA A 391 12.43 10.59 1.96
C ALA A 391 11.85 10.05 0.65
N HIS A 392 11.52 8.75 0.56
CA HIS A 392 10.84 8.14 -0.59
C HIS A 392 9.56 8.93 -0.95
N GLU A 393 8.70 9.19 0.04
CA GLU A 393 7.46 9.94 -0.18
C GLU A 393 7.69 11.37 -0.68
N ILE A 394 8.76 12.02 -0.22
CA ILE A 394 9.14 13.37 -0.67
C ILE A 394 9.70 13.31 -2.08
N MET A 395 10.50 12.30 -2.42
CA MET A 395 11.14 12.15 -3.73
C MET A 395 10.17 11.75 -4.85
N HIS A 396 8.96 11.29 -4.51
CA HIS A 396 7.86 11.28 -5.48
C HIS A 396 7.54 12.68 -6.03
N GLY A 397 7.82 13.75 -5.31
CA GLY A 397 7.57 15.13 -5.74
C GLY A 397 8.76 15.85 -6.38
N LEU A 398 9.92 15.18 -6.49
CA LEU A 398 11.14 15.73 -7.09
C LEU A 398 11.51 14.98 -8.38
N GLY A 399 12.35 15.61 -9.19
CA GLY A 399 12.72 15.11 -10.51
C GLY A 399 11.66 15.38 -11.58
N PRO A 400 11.74 14.70 -12.73
CA PRO A 400 10.89 15.00 -13.87
C PRO A 400 9.41 14.66 -13.62
N HIS A 401 8.53 15.65 -13.76
CA HIS A 401 7.07 15.48 -13.70
C HIS A 401 6.36 15.96 -14.97
N HIS A 402 6.96 16.95 -15.62
CA HIS A 402 6.53 17.51 -16.89
C HIS A 402 7.63 17.26 -17.90
N THR A 403 7.29 16.53 -18.96
CA THR A 403 8.22 16.17 -20.03
C THR A 403 7.74 16.77 -21.35
N LYS A 404 8.58 16.68 -22.38
CA LYS A 404 8.16 16.94 -23.76
C LYS A 404 8.39 15.71 -24.62
N LYS A 405 7.36 15.31 -25.36
CA LYS A 405 7.42 14.24 -26.35
C LYS A 405 7.05 14.80 -27.71
N ASP A 406 7.97 14.70 -28.67
CA ASP A 406 7.83 15.27 -30.02
C ASP A 406 7.46 16.77 -30.00
N GLY A 407 8.04 17.51 -29.05
CA GLY A 407 7.80 18.94 -28.86
C GLY A 407 6.48 19.30 -28.16
N LYS A 408 5.65 18.33 -27.79
CA LYS A 408 4.39 18.52 -27.07
C LYS A 408 4.55 18.20 -25.59
N ASP A 409 3.82 18.90 -24.74
CA ASP A 409 3.80 18.62 -23.31
C ASP A 409 3.28 17.21 -23.04
N SER A 410 3.97 16.49 -22.16
CA SER A 410 3.66 15.13 -21.72
C SER A 410 4.04 14.95 -20.24
N THR A 411 3.95 13.73 -19.76
CA THR A 411 4.38 13.32 -18.41
C THR A 411 5.09 11.97 -18.46
N PRO A 412 5.99 11.67 -17.50
CA PRO A 412 6.62 10.34 -17.42
C PRO A 412 5.58 9.22 -17.36
N ARG A 413 4.47 9.42 -16.63
CA ARG A 413 3.36 8.46 -16.57
C ARG A 413 2.77 8.13 -17.94
N GLN A 414 2.49 9.16 -18.75
CA GLN A 414 1.94 8.96 -20.09
C GLN A 414 2.97 8.31 -21.03
N ASP A 415 4.23 8.70 -20.91
CA ASP A 415 5.30 8.25 -21.79
C ASP A 415 5.72 6.80 -21.52
N LEU A 416 5.81 6.42 -20.24
CA LEU A 416 6.28 5.12 -19.76
C LEU A 416 5.17 4.07 -19.60
N LYS A 417 3.90 4.46 -19.68
CA LYS A 417 2.74 3.52 -19.71
C LYS A 417 2.79 2.51 -18.55
N GLU A 418 2.69 1.22 -18.82
CA GLU A 418 2.66 0.16 -17.81
C GLU A 418 3.99 -0.04 -17.07
N THR A 419 5.09 0.52 -17.58
CA THR A 419 6.39 0.49 -16.89
C THR A 419 6.49 1.58 -15.82
N TYR A 420 5.69 2.65 -15.94
CA TYR A 420 5.78 3.85 -15.11
C TYR A 420 5.78 3.52 -13.61
N SER A 421 4.75 2.82 -13.13
CA SER A 421 4.62 2.56 -11.69
C SER A 421 5.80 1.79 -11.12
N THR A 422 6.47 0.92 -11.89
CA THR A 422 7.65 0.20 -11.37
C THR A 422 8.87 1.13 -11.31
N ILE A 423 9.04 1.99 -12.32
CA ILE A 423 10.14 2.95 -12.40
C ILE A 423 10.01 4.04 -11.34
N GLU A 424 8.82 4.63 -11.19
CA GLU A 424 8.54 5.70 -10.23
C GLU A 424 8.83 5.27 -8.78
N GLU A 425 8.41 4.06 -8.40
CA GLU A 425 8.69 3.51 -7.05
C GLU A 425 10.18 3.26 -6.84
N ALA A 426 10.87 2.72 -7.85
CA ALA A 426 12.30 2.48 -7.78
C ALA A 426 13.11 3.77 -7.73
N LYS A 427 12.64 4.81 -8.44
CA LYS A 427 13.15 6.18 -8.40
C LYS A 427 12.98 6.76 -7.01
N ALA A 428 11.77 6.79 -6.47
CA ALA A 428 11.50 7.34 -5.15
C ALA A 428 12.36 6.69 -4.05
N ASP A 429 12.51 5.36 -4.07
CA ASP A 429 13.40 4.64 -3.15
C ASP A 429 14.85 5.09 -3.25
N ILE A 430 15.42 5.11 -4.47
CA ILE A 430 16.86 5.34 -4.66
C ILE A 430 17.22 6.82 -4.57
N THR A 431 16.38 7.72 -5.08
CA THR A 431 16.53 9.17 -4.90
C THR A 431 16.39 9.50 -3.42
N GLY A 432 15.52 8.82 -2.68
CA GLY A 432 15.38 9.01 -1.23
C GLY A 432 16.66 8.63 -0.50
N LEU A 433 17.28 7.51 -0.88
CA LEU A 433 18.58 7.09 -0.35
C LEU A 433 19.71 8.06 -0.71
N TRP A 434 19.73 8.56 -1.95
CA TRP A 434 20.66 9.61 -2.39
C TRP A 434 20.49 10.90 -1.60
N ALA A 435 19.25 11.38 -1.41
CA ALA A 435 18.94 12.62 -0.72
C ALA A 435 19.42 12.56 0.74
N LEU A 436 19.14 11.46 1.44
CA LEU A 436 19.61 11.26 2.81
C LEU A 436 21.13 11.25 2.89
N GLN A 437 21.82 10.58 1.95
CA GLN A 437 23.27 10.61 1.89
C GLN A 437 23.82 12.02 1.64
N TYR A 438 23.25 12.75 0.66
CA TYR A 438 23.62 14.13 0.36
C TYR A 438 23.49 15.02 1.59
N MET A 439 22.36 14.93 2.30
CA MET A 439 22.10 15.71 3.50
C MET A 439 23.03 15.33 4.67
N MET A 440 23.36 14.04 4.84
CA MET A 440 24.37 13.59 5.80
C MET A 440 25.75 14.18 5.49
N ASP A 441 26.17 14.15 4.23
CA ASP A 441 27.48 14.68 3.79
C ASP A 441 27.57 16.20 4.05
N LYS A 442 26.45 16.92 3.90
CA LYS A 442 26.33 18.35 4.23
C LYS A 442 26.19 18.65 5.72
N GLY A 443 26.06 17.64 6.58
CA GLY A 443 25.84 17.80 8.02
C GLY A 443 24.43 18.27 8.39
N LEU A 444 23.49 18.24 7.44
CA LEU A 444 22.11 18.67 7.60
C LEU A 444 21.31 17.72 8.52
N LEU A 445 21.72 16.45 8.63
CA LEU A 445 21.06 15.43 9.47
C LEU A 445 21.81 15.10 10.78
N LYS A 446 22.79 15.92 11.19
CA LYS A 446 23.65 15.65 12.36
C LYS A 446 22.87 15.40 13.66
N ASP A 447 21.75 16.10 13.85
CA ASP A 447 20.92 16.04 15.06
C ASP A 447 19.78 15.02 14.94
N THR A 448 19.66 14.33 13.80
CA THR A 448 18.65 13.30 13.53
C THR A 448 19.29 11.96 13.20
N LEU A 449 19.66 11.70 11.95
CA LEU A 449 20.28 10.43 11.54
C LEU A 449 21.80 10.37 11.81
N GLY A 450 22.42 11.50 12.14
CA GLY A 450 23.85 11.63 12.38
C GLY A 450 24.65 11.98 11.12
N GLN A 451 25.97 11.84 11.20
CA GLN A 451 26.91 12.13 10.12
C GLN A 451 28.10 11.16 10.14
N GLY A 452 28.73 10.95 8.99
CA GLY A 452 29.94 10.14 8.83
C GLY A 452 29.67 8.63 8.84
N ALA A 453 30.74 7.84 8.93
CA ALA A 453 30.71 6.40 8.65
C ALA A 453 29.68 5.61 9.49
N ALA A 454 29.44 6.01 10.74
CA ALA A 454 28.46 5.33 11.59
C ALA A 454 27.02 5.53 11.09
N ALA A 455 26.66 6.76 10.72
CA ALA A 455 25.35 7.09 10.16
C ALA A 455 25.15 6.44 8.77
N GLU A 456 26.18 6.46 7.94
CA GLU A 456 26.16 5.80 6.62
C GLU A 456 25.95 4.29 6.76
N ARG A 457 26.64 3.64 7.70
CA ARG A 457 26.46 2.20 7.98
C ARG A 457 25.02 1.89 8.35
N LYS A 458 24.41 2.68 9.24
CA LYS A 458 23.00 2.51 9.62
C LYS A 458 22.06 2.66 8.44
N LEU A 459 22.23 3.71 7.62
CA LEU A 459 21.38 3.98 6.46
C LEU A 459 21.40 2.82 5.46
N TYR A 460 22.58 2.43 4.96
CA TYR A 460 22.67 1.43 3.90
C TYR A 460 22.43 0.00 4.38
N ASN A 461 22.87 -0.38 5.59
CA ASN A 461 22.61 -1.72 6.10
C ASN A 461 21.12 -1.90 6.43
N THR A 462 20.45 -0.86 6.94
CA THR A 462 19.00 -0.87 7.12
C THR A 462 18.26 -0.95 5.79
N PHE A 463 18.68 -0.17 4.79
CA PHE A 463 18.10 -0.21 3.45
C PHE A 463 18.28 -1.60 2.79
N LEU A 464 19.46 -2.21 2.90
CA LEU A 464 19.72 -3.58 2.43
C LEU A 464 18.76 -4.59 3.08
N ALA A 465 18.62 -4.57 4.41
CA ALA A 465 17.68 -5.47 5.09
C ALA A 465 16.22 -5.20 4.66
N SER A 466 15.84 -3.93 4.52
CA SER A 466 14.49 -3.53 4.11
C SER A 466 14.18 -3.93 2.66
N SER A 467 15.19 -4.00 1.80
CA SER A 467 15.04 -4.50 0.43
C SER A 467 14.51 -5.94 0.42
N PHE A 468 15.01 -6.80 1.32
CA PHE A 468 14.52 -8.17 1.47
C PHE A 468 13.13 -8.24 2.10
N ARG A 469 12.78 -7.31 2.99
CA ARG A 469 11.41 -7.16 3.50
C ARG A 469 10.42 -6.88 2.37
N THR A 470 10.74 -5.95 1.48
CA THR A 470 9.88 -5.65 0.33
C THR A 470 9.78 -6.84 -0.64
N LEU A 471 10.90 -7.50 -0.95
CA LEU A 471 10.91 -8.69 -1.83
C LEU A 471 10.23 -9.92 -1.22
N HIS A 472 10.07 -9.97 0.11
CA HIS A 472 9.38 -11.05 0.81
C HIS A 472 7.89 -11.14 0.45
N PHE A 473 7.26 -10.04 0.04
CA PHE A 473 5.88 -10.02 -0.45
C PHE A 473 5.70 -10.58 -1.88
N GLY A 474 6.80 -10.80 -2.62
CA GLY A 474 6.77 -11.28 -4.00
C GLY A 474 6.64 -10.17 -5.04
N LEU A 475 6.87 -10.50 -6.32
CA LEU A 475 6.98 -9.53 -7.42
C LEU A 475 5.64 -9.07 -8.04
N SER A 476 4.53 -9.21 -7.31
CA SER A 476 3.21 -8.81 -7.82
C SER A 476 3.00 -7.29 -7.79
N SER A 477 3.64 -6.57 -6.87
CA SER A 477 3.51 -5.11 -6.74
C SER A 477 4.55 -4.33 -7.56
N SER A 478 4.26 -3.07 -7.88
CA SER A 478 5.26 -2.15 -8.47
C SER A 478 6.48 -1.98 -7.56
N HIS A 479 6.26 -1.80 -6.25
CA HIS A 479 7.31 -1.63 -5.25
C HIS A 479 8.29 -2.82 -5.23
N ALA A 480 7.77 -4.05 -5.23
CA ALA A 480 8.62 -5.24 -5.21
C ALA A 480 9.40 -5.43 -6.52
N ARG A 481 8.78 -5.09 -7.66
CA ARG A 481 9.48 -5.08 -8.96
C ARG A 481 10.57 -4.02 -8.99
N GLY A 482 10.29 -2.81 -8.48
CA GLY A 482 11.26 -1.72 -8.36
C GLY A 482 12.42 -2.09 -7.44
N MET A 483 12.13 -2.72 -6.30
CA MET A 483 13.14 -3.20 -5.37
C MET A 483 14.01 -4.31 -5.98
N ALA A 484 13.44 -5.19 -6.82
CA ALA A 484 14.22 -6.20 -7.55
C ALA A 484 15.22 -5.54 -8.50
N ILE A 485 14.84 -4.43 -9.16
CA ILE A 485 15.76 -3.63 -9.97
C ILE A 485 16.91 -3.11 -9.12
N GLN A 486 16.59 -2.46 -8.00
CA GLN A 486 17.57 -1.86 -7.11
C GLN A 486 18.55 -2.89 -6.55
N VAL A 487 18.07 -4.00 -5.97
CA VAL A 487 18.92 -5.06 -5.42
C VAL A 487 19.84 -5.65 -6.47
N ASN A 488 19.30 -6.01 -7.64
CA ASN A 488 20.11 -6.65 -8.68
C ASN A 488 21.12 -5.68 -9.31
N TYR A 489 20.77 -4.41 -9.49
CA TYR A 489 21.70 -3.39 -9.97
C TYR A 489 22.83 -3.13 -8.96
N LEU A 490 22.49 -2.99 -7.67
CA LEU A 490 23.48 -2.77 -6.61
C LEU A 490 24.40 -3.98 -6.41
N LEU A 491 23.91 -5.21 -6.66
CA LEU A 491 24.75 -6.41 -6.75
C LEU A 491 25.70 -6.36 -7.95
N ASP A 492 25.21 -6.03 -9.16
CA ASP A 492 26.03 -5.92 -10.37
C ASP A 492 27.15 -4.88 -10.22
N LYS A 493 26.88 -3.77 -9.53
CA LYS A 493 27.86 -2.70 -9.25
C LYS A 493 28.73 -2.99 -8.03
N GLY A 494 28.48 -4.08 -7.32
CA GLY A 494 29.19 -4.48 -6.11
C GLY A 494 28.96 -3.56 -4.92
N GLY A 495 27.91 -2.72 -4.94
CA GLY A 495 27.48 -1.96 -3.77
C GLY A 495 26.83 -2.86 -2.71
N PHE A 496 26.07 -3.87 -3.16
CA PHE A 496 25.69 -5.02 -2.35
C PHE A 496 26.56 -6.22 -2.70
N VAL A 497 26.86 -7.05 -1.70
CA VAL A 497 27.69 -8.24 -1.84
C VAL A 497 26.95 -9.43 -1.25
N ALA A 498 26.69 -10.45 -2.07
CA ALA A 498 26.17 -11.74 -1.63
C ALA A 498 27.31 -12.65 -1.16
N HIS A 499 27.07 -13.44 -0.11
CA HIS A 499 28.05 -14.36 0.47
C HIS A 499 27.58 -15.81 0.40
N ASP A 500 28.52 -16.77 0.45
CA ASP A 500 28.24 -18.20 0.28
C ASP A 500 27.29 -18.77 1.36
N ASP A 501 27.33 -18.21 2.58
CA ASP A 501 26.41 -18.55 3.68
C ASP A 501 24.96 -18.08 3.46
N GLY A 502 24.73 -17.31 2.39
CA GLY A 502 23.45 -16.73 2.00
C GLY A 502 23.12 -15.42 2.72
N THR A 503 24.10 -14.80 3.38
CA THR A 503 23.99 -13.42 3.89
C THR A 503 24.46 -12.41 2.85
N PHE A 504 24.20 -11.14 3.13
CA PHE A 504 24.53 -9.99 2.31
C PHE A 504 25.22 -8.92 3.15
N SER A 505 26.04 -8.08 2.52
CA SER A 505 26.64 -6.90 3.14
C SER A 505 26.72 -5.75 2.14
N VAL A 506 26.99 -4.54 2.65
CA VAL A 506 27.24 -3.35 1.84
C VAL A 506 28.75 -3.14 1.65
N ASP A 507 29.20 -2.89 0.42
CA ASP A 507 30.54 -2.35 0.15
C ASP A 507 30.48 -0.81 0.21
N PHE A 508 30.85 -0.25 1.36
CA PHE A 508 30.80 1.19 1.60
C PHE A 508 31.71 2.02 0.69
N LYS A 509 32.70 1.41 0.02
CA LYS A 509 33.51 2.12 -0.98
C LYS A 509 32.79 2.27 -2.32
N LYS A 510 31.81 1.41 -2.61
CA LYS A 510 31.11 1.35 -3.91
C LYS A 510 29.67 1.83 -3.83
N ILE A 511 29.00 1.67 -2.68
CA ILE A 511 27.56 1.87 -2.58
C ILE A 511 27.10 3.27 -2.99
N LYS A 512 27.78 4.34 -2.55
CA LYS A 512 27.40 5.73 -2.88
C LYS A 512 27.41 5.97 -4.39
N GLY A 513 28.45 5.52 -5.08
CA GLY A 513 28.56 5.64 -6.54
C GLY A 513 27.49 4.83 -7.27
N ALA A 514 27.24 3.60 -6.82
CA ALA A 514 26.21 2.73 -7.40
C ALA A 514 24.80 3.33 -7.25
N VAL A 515 24.49 3.94 -6.10
CA VAL A 515 23.24 4.65 -5.84
C VAL A 515 23.09 5.87 -6.75
N ILE A 516 24.13 6.71 -6.86
CA ILE A 516 24.13 7.88 -7.76
C ILE A 516 23.90 7.48 -9.22
N ASP A 517 24.57 6.42 -9.69
CA ASP A 517 24.42 5.95 -11.07
C ASP A 517 23.01 5.41 -11.34
N LEU A 518 22.42 4.68 -10.38
CA LEU A 518 21.07 4.15 -10.51
C LEU A 518 20.01 5.25 -10.44
N ASP A 519 20.18 6.23 -9.54
CA ASP A 519 19.30 7.38 -9.41
C ASP A 519 19.29 8.20 -10.72
N ARG A 520 20.47 8.49 -11.28
CA ARG A 520 20.59 9.13 -12.59
C ARG A 520 19.84 8.36 -13.68
N GLU A 521 19.94 7.04 -13.68
CA GLU A 521 19.31 6.19 -14.69
C GLU A 521 17.78 6.32 -14.66
N PHE A 522 17.16 6.19 -13.49
CA PHE A 522 15.71 6.36 -13.35
C PHE A 522 15.25 7.78 -13.69
N LEU A 523 15.92 8.80 -13.15
CA LEU A 523 15.62 10.20 -13.44
C LEU A 523 15.75 10.51 -14.94
N THR A 524 16.72 9.90 -15.64
CA THR A 524 16.89 10.08 -17.09
C THR A 524 15.77 9.39 -17.88
N ILE A 525 15.38 8.18 -17.48
CA ILE A 525 14.26 7.44 -18.10
C ILE A 525 12.97 8.28 -17.99
N GLU A 526 12.68 8.83 -16.82
CA GLU A 526 11.52 9.69 -16.61
C GLU A 526 11.62 10.99 -17.40
N ALA A 527 12.78 11.67 -17.38
CA ALA A 527 12.98 12.94 -18.08
C ALA A 527 12.79 12.85 -19.59
N THR A 528 13.19 11.72 -20.18
CA THR A 528 13.17 11.50 -21.63
C THR A 528 11.93 10.73 -22.09
N GLY A 529 11.14 10.17 -21.17
CA GLY A 529 10.01 9.32 -21.50
C GLY A 529 10.43 8.05 -22.27
N ASP A 530 11.64 7.54 -22.02
CA ASP A 530 12.23 6.42 -22.76
C ASP A 530 11.65 5.07 -22.29
N TYR A 531 10.46 4.78 -22.81
CA TYR A 531 9.74 3.53 -22.57
C TYR A 531 10.55 2.28 -22.94
N ALA A 532 11.35 2.33 -24.02
CA ALA A 532 12.12 1.18 -24.45
C ALA A 532 13.23 0.85 -23.45
N ARG A 533 13.90 1.88 -22.92
CA ARG A 533 14.91 1.75 -21.87
C ARG A 533 14.31 1.29 -20.54
N ALA A 534 13.15 1.82 -20.16
CA ALA A 534 12.40 1.34 -18.98
C ALA A 534 12.08 -0.16 -19.09
N LYS A 535 11.54 -0.58 -20.24
CA LYS A 535 11.22 -1.99 -20.49
C LYS A 535 12.48 -2.87 -20.46
N ALA A 536 13.57 -2.46 -21.10
CA ALA A 536 14.82 -3.21 -21.11
C ALA A 536 15.41 -3.38 -19.69
N MET A 537 15.33 -2.32 -18.87
CA MET A 537 15.72 -2.38 -17.46
C MET A 537 14.85 -3.37 -16.68
N MET A 538 13.52 -3.32 -16.86
CA MET A 538 12.59 -4.24 -16.21
C MET A 538 12.83 -5.70 -16.64
N ASP A 539 12.95 -5.96 -17.93
CA ASP A 539 13.19 -7.31 -18.49
C ASP A 539 14.49 -7.90 -17.93
N LYS A 540 15.52 -7.08 -17.73
CA LYS A 540 16.82 -7.51 -17.19
C LYS A 540 16.78 -7.76 -15.68
N TYR A 541 16.12 -6.88 -14.93
CA TYR A 541 16.32 -6.80 -13.48
C TYR A 541 15.10 -7.17 -12.62
N VAL A 542 13.90 -7.28 -13.17
CA VAL A 542 12.70 -7.72 -12.42
C VAL A 542 12.67 -9.25 -12.34
N VAL A 543 13.68 -9.79 -11.69
CA VAL A 543 13.87 -11.23 -11.47
C VAL A 543 14.40 -11.47 -10.06
N ILE A 544 14.06 -12.61 -9.47
CA ILE A 544 14.70 -13.03 -8.23
C ILE A 544 15.85 -13.95 -8.55
N ARG A 545 17.09 -13.44 -8.40
CA ARG A 545 18.31 -14.20 -8.63
C ARG A 545 18.51 -15.31 -7.60
N PRO A 546 19.28 -16.38 -7.91
CA PRO A 546 19.45 -17.53 -7.01
C PRO A 546 19.94 -17.17 -5.60
N GLU A 547 20.88 -16.25 -5.49
CA GLU A 547 21.41 -15.76 -4.21
C GLU A 547 20.34 -15.06 -3.37
N VAL A 548 19.48 -14.25 -4.00
CA VAL A 548 18.36 -13.57 -3.33
C VAL A 548 17.29 -14.60 -2.94
N ARG A 549 16.99 -15.56 -3.83
CA ARG A 549 16.03 -16.65 -3.58
C ARG A 549 16.41 -17.46 -2.34
N LYS A 550 17.69 -17.83 -2.20
CA LYS A 550 18.23 -18.56 -1.04
C LYS A 550 17.95 -17.84 0.27
N ALA A 551 18.10 -16.52 0.31
CA ALA A 551 17.76 -15.73 1.50
C ALA A 551 16.24 -15.65 1.72
N LEU A 552 15.46 -15.34 0.68
CA LEU A 552 13.99 -15.26 0.79
C LEU A 552 13.34 -16.57 1.26
N ASP A 553 13.89 -17.72 0.90
CA ASP A 553 13.39 -19.02 1.36
C ASP A 553 13.55 -19.21 2.88
N LYS A 554 14.62 -18.66 3.48
CA LYS A 554 14.80 -18.62 4.94
C LYS A 554 13.80 -17.69 5.63
N LEU A 555 13.28 -16.69 4.91
CA LEU A 555 12.34 -15.71 5.47
C LEU A 555 10.91 -16.24 5.59
N LYS A 556 10.58 -17.43 5.06
CA LYS A 556 9.23 -18.03 5.20
C LYS A 556 8.79 -18.25 6.66
N ALA A 557 9.74 -18.29 7.59
CA ALA A 557 9.48 -18.38 9.03
C ALA A 557 9.29 -17.02 9.72
N VAL A 558 9.56 -15.91 9.01
CA VAL A 558 9.32 -14.55 9.50
C VAL A 558 7.88 -14.16 9.16
N PRO A 559 7.13 -13.52 10.07
CA PRO A 559 5.83 -12.96 9.75
C PRO A 559 5.90 -12.01 8.54
N ASN A 560 4.92 -12.12 7.65
CA ASN A 560 4.77 -11.19 6.52
C ASN A 560 4.41 -9.79 7.00
N ASP A 561 3.57 -9.69 8.04
CA ASP A 561 3.15 -8.42 8.59
C ASP A 561 2.73 -8.53 10.07
N ILE A 562 2.05 -7.51 10.59
CA ILE A 562 1.53 -7.42 11.95
C ILE A 562 0.01 -7.61 12.00
N ARG A 563 -0.48 -7.96 13.19
CA ARG A 563 -1.89 -7.95 13.57
C ARG A 563 -2.04 -7.05 14.80
N PRO A 564 -2.56 -5.83 14.65
CA PRO A 564 -2.62 -4.89 15.75
C PRO A 564 -3.70 -5.25 16.77
N ALA A 565 -3.35 -5.13 18.05
CA ALA A 565 -4.25 -5.01 19.18
C ALA A 565 -4.23 -3.53 19.63
N PHE A 566 -5.37 -2.85 19.50
CA PHE A 566 -5.49 -1.41 19.73
C PHE A 566 -5.72 -1.09 21.22
N VAL A 567 -4.72 -1.36 22.06
CA VAL A 567 -4.83 -1.26 23.52
C VAL A 567 -5.07 0.18 24.01
N THR A 568 -4.58 1.20 23.29
CA THR A 568 -4.90 2.60 23.61
C THR A 568 -6.39 2.89 23.36
N ALA A 569 -6.96 2.40 22.26
CA ALA A 569 -8.39 2.54 21.97
C ALA A 569 -9.26 1.85 23.04
N GLU A 570 -8.87 0.66 23.48
CA GLU A 570 -9.57 -0.04 24.57
C GLU A 570 -9.53 0.74 25.89
N SER A 571 -8.43 1.45 26.18
CA SER A 571 -8.32 2.27 27.37
C SER A 571 -9.15 3.55 27.30
N LEU A 572 -9.31 4.15 26.12
CA LEU A 572 -10.08 5.38 25.91
C LEU A 572 -11.60 5.16 25.97
N LEU A 573 -12.05 3.90 25.82
CA LEU A 573 -13.47 3.52 25.85
C LEU A 573 -13.93 2.98 27.21
N LYS A 574 -13.05 2.94 28.21
CA LYS A 574 -13.38 2.60 29.61
C LYS A 574 -13.59 3.87 30.39
#